data_AF-A0A9Q3IIQ5-F1
#
_entry.id   AF-A0A9Q3IIQ5-F1
#
_cell.length_a   1.000
_cell.length_b   1.000
_cell.length_c   1.000
_cell.angle_alpha   90.00
_cell.angle_beta   90.00
_cell.angle_gamma   90.00
#
_symmetry.space_group_name_H-M   'P 1'
#
loop_
_entity.id
_entity.type
_entity.pdbx_description
1 polymer ?
#
loop_
_entity_poly.entity_id
_entity_poly.type
_entity_poly.pdbx_seq_one_letter_code
_entity_poly.pdbx_strand_id
1 'polypeptide(L)'
;MKVSTHAYHLKLPSQWKSIHRVFHISLLEPVKTSTIPNKHQEPPAPITIEEEKELDVSQVLDSKLKRRKSWFLVEWKGFSQDPERSTWEPVEKFKNCPDLVKDFHSLYPDKPGPNSSKA
;
A
#
# COMPACT_ATOMS: atom_id res chain seq x y z
N MET A 1 -25.59 17.84 -2.98
CA MET A 1 -26.00 19.24 -2.65
C MET A 1 -24.74 20.07 -2.51
N LYS A 2 -24.65 21.23 -3.16
CA LYS A 2 -23.51 22.14 -2.97
C LYS A 2 -23.55 22.69 -1.55
N VAL A 3 -22.47 22.52 -0.79
CA VAL A 3 -22.38 22.97 0.62
C VAL A 3 -21.48 24.19 0.78
N SER A 4 -20.57 24.44 -0.17
CA SER A 4 -19.81 25.69 -0.25
C SER A 4 -19.40 25.98 -1.69
N THR A 5 -18.65 27.07 -1.92
CA THR A 5 -18.08 27.42 -3.23
C THR A 5 -17.30 26.26 -3.87
N HIS A 6 -16.61 25.47 -3.04
CA HIS A 6 -15.70 24.42 -3.48
C HIS A 6 -16.03 23.02 -2.94
N ALA A 7 -17.18 22.83 -2.28
CA ALA A 7 -17.52 21.55 -1.67
C ALA A 7 -18.94 21.08 -2.01
N TYR A 8 -19.06 19.76 -2.24
CA TYR A 8 -20.31 19.08 -2.49
C TYR A 8 -20.54 17.95 -1.48
N HIS A 9 -21.76 17.87 -0.99
CA HIS A 9 -22.25 16.76 -0.21
C HIS A 9 -22.85 15.70 -1.14
N LEU A 10 -22.26 14.50 -1.16
CA LEU A 10 -22.66 13.35 -1.97
C LEU A 10 -23.48 12.35 -1.15
N LYS A 11 -24.31 11.56 -1.85
CA LYS A 11 -24.98 10.39 -1.26
C LYS A 11 -24.07 9.19 -1.46
N LEU A 12 -23.38 8.79 -0.39
CA LEU A 12 -22.51 7.61 -0.41
C LEU A 12 -23.32 6.34 -0.10
N PRO A 13 -22.93 5.19 -0.66
CA PRO A 13 -23.48 3.89 -0.28
C PRO A 13 -23.38 3.64 1.24
N SER A 14 -24.37 2.95 1.82
CA SER A 14 -24.44 2.68 3.27
C SER A 14 -23.29 1.82 3.81
N GLN A 15 -22.61 1.09 2.93
CA GLN A 15 -21.39 0.33 3.21
C GLN A 15 -20.19 1.21 3.58
N TRP A 16 -20.13 2.48 3.15
CA TRP A 16 -18.97 3.37 3.35
C TRP A 16 -19.13 4.29 4.57
N LYS A 17 -19.31 3.69 5.76
CA LYS A 17 -19.64 4.43 6.99
C LYS A 17 -18.53 5.37 7.49
N SER A 18 -17.27 5.08 7.18
CA SER A 18 -16.12 5.88 7.65
C SER A 18 -15.72 7.03 6.70
N ILE A 19 -16.38 7.17 5.55
CA ILE A 19 -16.03 8.19 4.56
C ILE A 19 -16.95 9.41 4.74
N HIS A 20 -16.35 10.60 4.85
CA HIS A 20 -17.11 11.84 4.91
C HIS A 20 -17.86 12.10 3.61
N ARG A 21 -19.11 12.55 3.72
CA ARG A 21 -19.97 12.80 2.56
C ARG A 21 -19.63 14.09 1.81
N VAL A 22 -18.74 14.91 2.35
CA VAL A 22 -18.38 16.23 1.79
C VAL A 22 -17.03 16.11 1.08
N PHE A 23 -17.01 16.44 -0.21
CA PHE A 23 -15.82 16.36 -1.06
C PHE A 23 -15.53 17.71 -1.71
N HIS A 24 -14.25 18.01 -1.90
CA HIS A 24 -13.80 19.15 -2.68
C HIS A 24 -14.12 18.96 -4.17
N ILE A 25 -14.53 20.03 -4.86
CA ILE A 25 -14.94 19.99 -6.27
C ILE A 25 -13.84 19.47 -7.20
N SER A 26 -12.57 19.74 -6.90
CA SER A 26 -11.42 19.24 -7.70
C SER A 26 -11.26 17.72 -7.68
N LEU A 27 -11.88 17.02 -6.73
CA LEU A 27 -11.88 15.55 -6.66
C LEU A 27 -13.06 14.93 -7.42
N LEU A 28 -13.96 15.75 -7.97
CA LEU A 28 -15.19 15.31 -8.61
C LEU A 28 -15.14 15.61 -10.10
N GLU A 29 -15.37 14.58 -10.91
CA GLU A 29 -15.60 14.75 -12.34
C GLU A 29 -17.10 14.60 -12.66
N PRO A 30 -17.66 15.47 -13.53
CA PRO A 30 -19.01 15.27 -14.04
C PRO A 30 -19.12 13.94 -14.79
N VAL A 31 -20.19 13.20 -14.53
CA VAL A 31 -20.47 11.95 -15.26
C VAL A 31 -20.70 12.28 -16.74
N LYS A 32 -19.86 11.72 -17.61
CA LYS A 32 -20.01 11.83 -19.07
C LYS A 32 -21.04 10.80 -19.53
N THR A 33 -22.29 11.22 -19.71
CA THR A 33 -23.31 10.37 -20.35
C THR A 33 -23.10 10.38 -21.85
N SER A 34 -23.12 9.21 -22.50
CA SER A 34 -23.07 9.13 -23.96
C SER A 34 -24.29 9.83 -24.57
N THR A 35 -24.08 10.70 -25.57
CA THR A 35 -25.15 11.40 -26.32
C THR A 35 -25.90 10.46 -27.29
N ILE A 36 -25.50 9.20 -27.38
CA ILE A 36 -26.10 8.22 -28.29
C ILE A 36 -27.48 7.80 -27.73
N PRO A 37 -28.58 7.99 -28.47
CA PRO A 37 -29.90 7.56 -28.04
C PRO A 37 -29.90 6.05 -27.73
N ASN A 38 -30.55 5.65 -26.65
CA ASN A 38 -30.72 4.26 -26.22
C ASN A 38 -29.43 3.52 -25.77
N LYS A 39 -28.32 4.23 -25.53
CA LYS A 39 -27.09 3.66 -24.98
C LYS A 39 -26.95 4.02 -23.50
N HIS A 40 -27.63 3.28 -22.63
CA HIS A 40 -27.35 3.33 -21.19
C HIS A 40 -25.97 2.73 -20.94
N GLN A 41 -24.99 3.58 -20.56
CA GLN A 41 -23.71 3.09 -20.07
C GLN A 41 -23.87 2.77 -18.58
N GLU A 42 -23.73 1.50 -18.21
CA GLU A 42 -23.64 1.13 -16.80
C GLU A 42 -22.44 1.84 -16.15
N PRO A 43 -22.57 2.33 -14.91
CA PRO A 43 -21.43 2.89 -14.20
C PRO A 43 -20.31 1.85 -14.16
N PRO A 44 -19.04 2.24 -14.40
CA PRO A 44 -17.93 1.31 -14.33
C PRO A 44 -17.91 0.63 -12.96
N ALA A 45 -17.58 -0.66 -12.94
CA ALA A 45 -17.43 -1.39 -11.70
C ALA A 45 -16.39 -0.68 -10.79
N PRO A 46 -16.57 -0.70 -9.45
CA PRO A 46 -15.58 -0.14 -8.54
C PRO A 46 -14.22 -0.78 -8.79
N ILE A 47 -13.20 0.05 -9.01
CA ILE A 47 -11.82 -0.43 -9.09
C ILE A 47 -11.36 -0.69 -7.65
N THR A 48 -11.13 -1.96 -7.31
CA THR A 48 -10.53 -2.33 -6.03
C THR A 48 -9.02 -2.17 -6.17
N ILE A 49 -8.45 -1.10 -5.61
CA ILE A 49 -7.00 -0.91 -5.56
C ILE A 49 -6.49 -1.66 -4.32
N GLU A 50 -6.50 -2.99 -4.39
CA GLU A 50 -5.72 -3.84 -3.48
C GLU A 50 -4.34 -4.09 -4.11
N GLU A 51 -3.61 -3.01 -4.38
CA GLU A 51 -2.20 -3.15 -4.77
C GLU A 51 -1.38 -3.29 -3.48
N GLU A 52 -1.21 -4.53 -3.03
CA GLU A 52 -0.02 -4.87 -2.26
C GLU A 52 1.18 -4.51 -3.13
N LYS A 53 1.74 -3.33 -2.89
CA LYS A 53 2.82 -2.75 -3.68
C LYS A 53 3.98 -3.75 -3.73
N GLU A 54 4.26 -4.30 -4.91
CA GLU A 54 5.45 -5.11 -5.15
C GLU A 54 6.67 -4.27 -4.75
N LEU A 55 7.49 -4.82 -3.86
CA LEU A 55 8.65 -4.11 -3.32
C LEU A 55 9.86 -4.33 -4.22
N ASP A 56 10.38 -3.25 -4.80
CA ASP A 56 11.66 -3.25 -5.51
C ASP A 56 12.84 -3.29 -4.53
N VAL A 57 13.02 -4.43 -3.87
CA VAL A 57 14.12 -4.67 -2.92
C VAL A 57 15.39 -5.09 -3.67
N SER A 58 16.52 -4.47 -3.34
CA SER A 58 17.86 -4.92 -3.75
C SER A 58 18.34 -6.03 -2.82
N GLN A 59 18.42 -5.75 -1.52
CA GLN A 59 18.88 -6.68 -0.49
C GLN A 59 18.39 -6.30 0.91
N VAL A 60 18.47 -7.24 1.84
CA VAL A 60 18.26 -6.99 3.29
C VAL A 60 19.62 -6.72 3.93
N LEU A 61 19.75 -5.57 4.59
CA LEU A 61 20.99 -5.12 5.22
C LEU A 61 21.10 -5.54 6.69
N ASP A 62 19.97 -5.55 7.42
CA ASP A 62 19.96 -5.88 8.83
C ASP A 62 18.57 -6.39 9.28
N SER A 63 18.51 -6.98 10.48
CA SER A 63 17.26 -7.37 11.12
C SER A 63 17.24 -7.05 12.60
N LYS A 64 16.05 -6.78 13.14
CA LYS A 64 15.84 -6.56 14.57
C LYS A 64 14.48 -7.06 15.03
N LEU A 65 14.40 -7.38 16.32
CA LEU A 65 13.15 -7.71 16.99
C LEU A 65 12.59 -6.47 17.69
N LYS A 66 11.37 -6.06 17.35
CA LYS A 66 10.65 -4.96 18.02
C LYS A 66 9.24 -5.41 18.35
N ARG A 67 8.88 -5.37 19.64
CA ARG A 67 7.56 -5.81 20.15
C ARG A 67 7.17 -7.23 19.66
N ARG A 68 8.11 -8.18 19.77
CA ARG A 68 7.97 -9.59 19.32
C ARG A 68 7.74 -9.77 17.81
N LYS A 69 7.96 -8.72 17.00
CA LYS A 69 7.91 -8.79 15.53
C LYS A 69 9.30 -8.54 14.95
N SER A 70 9.66 -9.30 13.93
CA SER A 70 10.90 -9.09 13.17
C SER A 70 10.73 -7.98 12.14
N TRP A 71 11.75 -7.14 12.05
CA TRP A 71 11.85 -6.06 11.08
C TRP A 71 13.15 -6.22 10.31
N PHE A 72 13.11 -5.92 9.01
CA PHE A 72 14.25 -5.94 8.12
C PHE A 72 14.59 -4.52 7.66
N LEU A 73 15.87 -4.19 7.65
CA LEU A 73 16.38 -2.97 7.03
C LEU A 73 16.60 -3.27 5.55
N VAL A 74 15.94 -2.51 4.69
CA VAL A 74 15.83 -2.80 3.27
C VAL A 74 16.66 -1.82 2.48
N GLU A 75 17.53 -2.34 1.63
CA GLU A 75 18.12 -1.56 0.54
C GLU A 75 17.17 -1.59 -0.66
N TRP A 76 16.75 -0.43 -1.12
CA TRP A 76 15.85 -0.29 -2.27
C TRP A 76 16.63 -0.30 -3.59
N LYS A 77 16.10 -0.99 -4.59
CA LYS A 77 16.68 -1.03 -5.93
C LYS A 77 16.75 0.38 -6.51
N GLY A 78 17.89 0.74 -7.10
CA GLY A 78 18.14 2.07 -7.64
C GLY A 78 18.58 3.12 -6.60
N PHE A 79 18.63 2.77 -5.31
CA PHE A 79 19.06 3.66 -4.23
C PHE A 79 20.22 3.09 -3.39
N SER A 80 20.94 2.08 -3.87
CA SER A 80 22.06 1.46 -3.14
C SER A 80 23.21 2.43 -2.77
N GLN A 81 23.29 3.59 -3.43
CA GLN A 81 24.29 4.63 -3.12
C GLN A 81 23.84 5.60 -2.01
N ASP A 82 22.59 5.51 -1.55
CA ASP A 82 21.99 6.43 -0.59
C ASP A 82 21.44 5.62 0.62
N PRO A 83 22.28 5.33 1.62
CA PRO A 83 21.88 4.55 2.80
C PRO A 83 20.74 5.18 3.58
N GLU A 84 20.56 6.52 3.51
CA GLU A 84 19.49 7.23 4.21
C GLU A 84 18.10 6.86 3.68
N ARG A 85 18.02 6.31 2.47
CA ARG A 85 16.78 5.81 1.89
C ARG A 85 16.40 4.42 2.37
N SER A 86 17.29 3.71 3.06
CA SER A 86 16.99 2.39 3.59
C SER A 86 15.94 2.48 4.69
N THR A 87 14.88 1.68 4.60
CA THR A 87 13.78 1.72 5.57
C THR A 87 13.64 0.41 6.32
N TRP A 88 13.12 0.49 7.54
CA TRP A 88 12.74 -0.69 8.32
C TRP A 88 11.35 -1.15 7.93
N GLU A 89 11.28 -2.29 7.26
CA GLU A 89 10.03 -2.92 6.84
C GLU A 89 9.70 -4.13 7.72
N PRO A 90 8.41 -4.39 8.00
CA PRO A 90 8.02 -5.55 8.76
C PRO A 90 8.21 -6.82 7.92
N VAL A 91 8.54 -7.93 8.59
CA VAL A 91 8.72 -9.24 7.95
C VAL A 91 7.50 -9.67 7.12
N GLU A 92 6.30 -9.22 7.49
CA GLU A 92 5.06 -9.57 6.80
C GLU A 92 5.03 -9.14 5.33
N LYS A 93 5.81 -8.13 4.94
CA LYS A 93 5.94 -7.67 3.54
C LYS A 93 6.83 -8.57 2.67
N PHE A 94 7.61 -9.47 3.28
CA PHE A 94 8.54 -10.36 2.58
C PHE A 94 7.96 -11.75 2.31
N LYS A 95 6.66 -11.96 2.57
CA LYS A 95 5.98 -13.24 2.29
C LYS A 95 6.12 -13.67 0.83
N ASN A 96 6.17 -12.72 -0.09
CA ASN A 96 6.27 -12.96 -1.53
C ASN A 96 7.73 -13.02 -2.03
N CYS A 97 8.73 -12.81 -1.15
CA CYS A 97 10.14 -12.81 -1.50
C CYS A 97 10.98 -13.62 -0.49
N PRO A 98 10.74 -14.94 -0.35
CA PRO A 98 11.44 -15.78 0.62
C PRO A 98 12.95 -15.88 0.35
N ASP A 99 13.37 -15.74 -0.91
CA ASP A 99 14.78 -15.84 -1.30
C ASP A 99 15.64 -14.73 -0.69
N LEU A 100 15.16 -13.49 -0.66
CA LEU A 100 15.86 -12.36 -0.03
C LEU A 100 16.12 -12.60 1.47
N VAL A 101 15.13 -13.18 2.15
CA VAL A 101 15.22 -13.51 3.57
C VAL A 101 16.20 -14.66 3.78
N LYS A 102 16.16 -15.68 2.91
CA LYS A 102 17.06 -16.83 2.96
C LYS A 102 18.51 -16.43 2.73
N ASP A 103 18.78 -15.60 1.73
CA ASP A 103 20.13 -15.12 1.41
C ASP A 103 20.72 -14.32 2.56
N PHE A 104 19.92 -13.44 3.16
CA PHE A 104 20.31 -12.69 4.37
C PHE A 104 20.66 -13.62 5.53
N HIS A 105 19.81 -14.61 5.85
CA HIS A 105 20.07 -15.52 6.98
C HIS A 105 21.17 -16.55 6.70
N SER A 106 21.47 -16.85 5.43
CA SER A 106 22.64 -17.65 5.06
C SER A 106 23.94 -16.92 5.42
N LEU A 107 23.99 -15.60 5.23
CA LEU A 107 25.14 -14.76 5.57
C LEU A 107 25.17 -14.41 7.07
N TYR A 108 24.00 -14.28 7.69
CA TYR A 108 23.87 -13.88 9.09
C TYR A 108 22.94 -14.83 9.89
N PRO A 109 23.43 -16.02 10.28
CA PRO A 109 22.62 -17.03 10.97
C PRO A 109 22.11 -16.58 12.35
N ASP A 110 22.88 -15.76 13.06
CA ASP A 110 22.56 -15.30 14.42
C ASP A 110 21.51 -14.17 14.46
N LYS A 111 21.18 -13.59 13.29
CA LYS A 111 20.27 -12.46 13.18
C LYS A 111 18.80 -12.93 13.28
N PRO A 112 17.91 -12.15 13.92
CA PRO A 112 16.53 -12.55 14.15
C PRO A 112 15.75 -12.74 12.84
N GLY A 113 15.29 -13.98 12.60
CA GLY A 113 14.52 -14.32 11.42
C GLY A 113 13.00 -14.23 11.58
N PRO A 114 12.25 -14.61 10.53
CA PRO A 114 10.79 -14.53 10.51
C PRO A 114 10.10 -15.32 11.63
N ASN A 115 10.72 -16.43 12.03
CA ASN A 115 10.20 -17.33 13.07
C ASN A 115 10.78 -17.04 14.46
N SER A 116 11.43 -15.89 14.67
CA SER A 116 12.03 -15.54 15.97
C SER A 116 11.02 -15.00 16.99
N SER A 117 9.83 -15.61 17.07
CA SER A 117 9.02 -15.52 18.28
C SER A 117 9.63 -16.47 19.32
N LYS A 118 10.55 -15.97 20.15
CA LYS A 118 10.90 -16.70 21.38
C LYS A 118 9.62 -16.92 22.19
N ALA A 119 9.36 -18.19 22.50
CA ALA A 119 8.42 -18.65 23.52
C ALA A 119 8.67 -17.92 24.85
#